data_AF-A0AAV6CV56-F1
#
_entry.id   AF-A0AAV6CV56-F1
#
_cell.length_a   1.000
_cell.length_b   1.000
_cell.length_c   1.000
_cell.angle_alpha   90.00
_cell.angle_beta   90.00
_cell.angle_gamma   90.00
#
_symmetry.space_group_name_H-M   'P 1'
#
loop_
_entity.id
_entity.type
_entity.pdbx_description
1 polymer ?
#
loop_
_entity_poly.entity_id
_entity_poly.type
_entity_poly.pdbx_seq_one_letter_code
_entity_poly.pdbx_strand_id
1 'polypeptide(L)'
;MRKTMIWVGTVLLASTSSATANEAEHLAMARVRLTTEPSVARGCTRIGQVSDDSVKDLRKKIVHAGGDTGVLTFSIDDMSTILAQVYRCPPPGSSSPRPTPPTAAPPAPPPPPGKR
;
A
#
# COMPACT_ATOMS: atom_id res chain seq x y z
N MET A 1 -9.58 -45.17 40.43
CA MET A 1 -10.66 -44.44 39.75
C MET A 1 -10.60 -42.97 40.16
N ARG A 2 -10.46 -42.06 39.18
CA ARG A 2 -10.95 -40.65 39.06
C ARG A 2 -10.63 -39.66 40.22
N LYS A 3 -9.76 -38.66 39.98
CA LYS A 3 -10.03 -37.26 39.52
C LYS A 3 -10.45 -36.36 40.72
N THR A 4 -9.89 -35.16 40.99
CA THR A 4 -9.65 -34.00 40.12
C THR A 4 -8.69 -32.99 40.78
N MET A 5 -7.80 -32.44 39.96
CA MET A 5 -7.00 -31.24 40.19
C MET A 5 -7.78 -30.04 39.63
N ILE A 6 -7.92 -28.94 40.37
CA ILE A 6 -8.51 -27.69 39.87
C ILE A 6 -7.58 -26.55 40.24
N TRP A 7 -6.91 -26.00 39.22
CA TRP A 7 -6.19 -24.72 39.28
C TRP A 7 -7.06 -23.69 38.57
N VAL A 8 -7.58 -22.71 39.30
CA VAL A 8 -8.34 -21.59 38.72
C VAL A 8 -7.35 -20.48 38.41
N GLY A 9 -6.95 -20.38 37.13
CA GLY A 9 -6.19 -19.25 36.61
C GLY A 9 -7.13 -18.14 36.18
N THR A 10 -7.06 -16.99 36.84
CA THR A 10 -7.84 -15.79 36.50
C THR A 10 -7.26 -15.13 35.25
N VAL A 11 -8.00 -15.11 34.15
CA VAL A 11 -7.63 -14.37 32.92
C VAL A 11 -8.27 -12.99 32.96
N LEU A 12 -7.45 -11.94 33.10
CA LEU A 12 -7.88 -10.55 32.84
C LEU A 12 -7.97 -10.34 31.32
N LEU A 13 -9.18 -10.16 30.80
CA LEU A 13 -9.36 -9.60 29.45
C LEU A 13 -9.32 -8.07 29.53
N ALA A 14 -8.23 -7.48 29.05
CA ALA A 14 -8.14 -6.06 28.76
C ALA A 14 -9.02 -5.71 27.55
N SER A 15 -10.07 -4.91 27.77
CA SER A 15 -10.91 -4.37 26.69
C SER A 15 -10.16 -3.22 25.99
N THR A 16 -9.67 -3.45 24.78
CA THR A 16 -9.03 -2.40 23.98
C THR A 16 -9.99 -1.82 22.94
N SER A 17 -10.07 -0.49 22.92
CA SER A 17 -10.88 0.44 22.12
C SER A 17 -11.14 0.04 20.66
N SER A 18 -12.40 -0.23 20.32
CA SER A 18 -12.86 -0.59 18.97
C SER A 18 -13.30 0.61 18.10
N ALA A 19 -13.38 1.82 18.66
CA ALA A 19 -13.87 2.99 17.94
C ALA A 19 -12.87 3.54 16.90
N THR A 20 -11.56 3.46 17.15
CA THR A 20 -10.53 4.01 16.25
C THR A 20 -10.25 3.13 15.03
N ALA A 21 -10.46 1.82 15.16
CA ALA A 21 -10.24 0.87 14.07
C ALA A 21 -11.24 1.07 12.93
N ASN A 22 -12.51 1.35 13.25
CA ASN A 22 -13.55 1.58 12.25
C ASN A 22 -13.29 2.86 11.43
N GLU A 23 -12.88 3.95 12.09
CA GLU A 23 -12.54 5.20 11.40
C GLU A 23 -11.29 5.06 10.52
N ALA A 24 -10.27 4.35 11.00
CA ALA A 24 -9.06 4.09 10.22
C ALA A 24 -9.36 3.26 8.96
N GLU A 25 -10.23 2.24 9.07
CA GLU A 25 -10.69 1.45 7.93
C GLU A 25 -11.46 2.31 6.94
N HIS A 26 -12.40 3.14 7.41
CA HIS A 26 -13.20 4.01 6.55
C HIS A 26 -12.32 5.02 5.79
N LEU A 27 -11.34 5.62 6.46
CA LEU A 27 -10.36 6.51 5.82
C LEU A 27 -9.46 5.76 4.82
N ALA A 28 -9.06 4.53 5.12
CA ALA A 28 -8.29 3.72 4.18
C ALA A 28 -9.13 3.37 2.94
N MET A 29 -10.39 2.99 3.12
CA MET A 29 -11.33 2.73 2.02
C MET A 29 -11.55 3.97 1.15
N ALA A 30 -11.61 5.16 1.75
CA ALA A 30 -11.75 6.42 1.01
C ALA A 30 -10.54 6.74 0.12
N ARG A 31 -9.36 6.21 0.47
CA ARG A 31 -8.13 6.37 -0.32
C ARG A 31 -7.97 5.34 -1.43
N VAL A 32 -8.78 4.28 -1.43
CA VAL A 32 -8.70 3.25 -2.48
C VAL A 32 -9.08 3.82 -3.83
N ARG A 33 -8.14 3.79 -4.77
CA ARG A 33 -8.37 4.16 -6.17
C ARG A 33 -8.78 2.94 -6.98
N LEU A 34 -10.00 2.94 -7.51
CA LEU A 34 -10.48 1.93 -8.45
C LEU A 34 -10.39 2.46 -9.87
N THR A 35 -9.90 1.66 -10.81
CA THR A 35 -9.74 2.05 -12.21
C THR A 35 -9.76 0.84 -13.12
N THR A 36 -10.19 1.01 -14.37
CA THR A 36 -10.04 0.00 -15.43
C THR A 36 -8.76 0.22 -16.25
N GLU A 37 -8.01 1.30 -15.99
CA GLU A 37 -6.83 1.66 -16.76
C GLU A 37 -5.55 1.09 -16.10
N PRO A 38 -4.84 0.14 -16.74
CA PRO A 38 -3.66 -0.49 -16.16
C PRO A 38 -2.48 0.48 -16.01
N SER A 39 -2.44 1.57 -16.78
CA SER A 39 -1.38 2.60 -16.73
C SER A 39 -1.28 3.27 -15.37
N VAL A 40 -2.38 3.32 -14.60
CA VAL A 40 -2.43 3.90 -13.25
C VAL A 40 -1.58 3.11 -12.25
N ALA A 41 -1.41 1.81 -12.47
CA ALA A 41 -0.62 0.94 -11.59
C ALA A 41 0.89 0.94 -11.90
N ARG A 42 1.35 1.77 -12.86
CA ARG A 42 2.78 1.87 -13.18
C ARG A 42 3.55 2.41 -11.98
N GLY A 43 4.61 1.69 -11.60
CA GLY A 43 5.42 2.04 -10.42
C GLY A 43 4.80 1.60 -9.08
N CYS A 44 3.65 0.91 -9.10
CA CYS A 44 3.07 0.29 -7.92
C CYS A 44 3.45 -1.19 -7.84
N THR A 45 3.41 -1.75 -6.63
CA THR A 45 3.66 -3.18 -6.40
C THR A 45 2.34 -3.95 -6.43
N ARG A 46 2.21 -4.94 -7.31
CA ARG A 46 1.06 -5.86 -7.28
C ARG A 46 1.18 -6.79 -6.08
N ILE A 47 0.16 -6.81 -5.22
CA ILE A 47 0.17 -7.59 -3.97
C ILE A 47 -0.87 -8.70 -3.96
N GLY A 48 -1.84 -8.68 -4.89
CA GLY A 48 -2.82 -9.76 -4.97
C GLY A 48 -3.94 -9.50 -5.95
N GLN A 49 -5.03 -10.24 -5.76
CA GLN A 49 -6.27 -10.13 -6.50
C GLN A 49 -7.42 -10.44 -5.57
N VAL A 50 -8.50 -9.68 -5.70
CA VAL A 50 -9.74 -9.86 -4.93
C VAL A 50 -10.93 -9.73 -5.87
N SER A 51 -12.07 -10.25 -5.47
CA SER A 51 -13.33 -10.09 -6.19
C SER A 51 -14.49 -9.88 -5.24
N ASP A 52 -15.50 -9.16 -5.71
CA ASP A 52 -16.73 -8.86 -4.96
C ASP A 52 -17.83 -8.43 -5.93
N ASP A 53 -19.09 -8.57 -5.56
CA ASP A 53 -20.25 -8.05 -6.30
C ASP A 53 -20.59 -6.59 -5.88
N SER A 54 -20.05 -6.14 -4.75
CA SER A 54 -20.21 -4.80 -4.19
C SER A 54 -18.91 -4.00 -4.23
N VAL A 55 -18.96 -2.78 -4.78
CA VAL A 55 -17.80 -1.87 -4.78
C VAL A 55 -17.34 -1.53 -3.36
N LYS A 56 -18.26 -1.48 -2.40
CA LYS A 56 -17.94 -1.20 -0.99
C LYS A 56 -17.10 -2.32 -0.40
N ASP A 57 -17.54 -3.56 -0.57
CA ASP A 57 -16.89 -4.74 -0.01
C ASP A 57 -15.61 -5.07 -0.78
N LEU A 58 -15.56 -4.75 -2.08
CA LEU A 58 -14.34 -4.76 -2.87
C LEU A 58 -13.27 -3.80 -2.30
N ARG A 59 -13.64 -2.55 -1.97
CA ARG A 59 -12.71 -1.59 -1.34
C ARG A 59 -12.23 -2.10 0.01
N LYS A 60 -13.12 -2.68 0.82
CA LYS A 60 -12.76 -3.29 2.10
C LYS A 60 -11.75 -4.43 1.91
N LYS A 61 -11.98 -5.32 0.94
CA LYS A 61 -11.06 -6.40 0.57
C LYS A 61 -9.69 -5.88 0.09
N ILE A 62 -9.67 -4.81 -0.70
CA ILE A 62 -8.42 -4.15 -1.13
C ILE A 62 -7.64 -3.62 0.07
N VAL A 63 -8.29 -2.91 1.00
CA VAL A 63 -7.65 -2.40 2.22
C VAL A 63 -7.13 -3.54 3.09
N HIS A 64 -7.93 -4.59 3.28
CA HIS A 64 -7.53 -5.77 4.06
C HIS A 64 -6.33 -6.50 3.44
N ALA A 65 -6.22 -6.52 2.12
CA ALA A 65 -5.04 -7.03 1.41
C ALA A 65 -3.82 -6.12 1.52
N GLY A 66 -3.94 -4.93 2.13
CA GLY A 66 -2.87 -3.94 2.27
C GLY A 66 -2.72 -3.00 1.07
N GLY A 67 -3.65 -3.04 0.11
CA GLY A 67 -3.61 -2.25 -1.11
C GLY A 67 -4.25 -0.88 -0.96
N ASP A 68 -3.95 -0.01 -1.91
CA ASP A 68 -4.58 1.31 -2.06
C ASP A 68 -5.08 1.56 -3.49
N THR A 69 -4.81 0.63 -4.42
CA THR A 69 -5.21 0.74 -5.82
C THR A 69 -5.75 -0.60 -6.33
N GLY A 70 -6.90 -0.59 -6.98
CA GLY A 70 -7.53 -1.75 -7.61
C GLY A 70 -7.70 -1.54 -9.11
N VAL A 71 -7.02 -2.34 -9.94
CA VAL A 71 -7.27 -2.38 -11.39
C VAL A 71 -8.35 -3.40 -11.67
N LEU A 72 -9.50 -2.92 -12.11
CA LEU A 72 -10.72 -3.70 -12.31
C LEU A 72 -10.64 -4.54 -13.57
N THR A 73 -11.24 -5.72 -13.51
CA THR A 73 -11.46 -6.63 -14.64
C THR A 73 -12.83 -7.26 -14.45
N PHE A 74 -13.55 -7.44 -15.55
CA PHE A 74 -14.87 -8.04 -15.55
C PHE A 74 -14.81 -9.33 -16.36
N SER A 75 -15.36 -10.42 -15.82
CA SER A 75 -15.50 -11.65 -16.57
C SER A 75 -16.68 -11.53 -17.53
N ILE A 76 -16.56 -12.12 -18.72
CA ILE A 76 -17.66 -12.15 -19.71
C ILE A 76 -18.72 -13.17 -19.28
N ASP A 77 -18.29 -14.27 -18.66
CA ASP A 77 -19.18 -15.34 -18.19
C ASP A 77 -19.89 -15.02 -16.88
N ASP A 78 -19.26 -14.20 -16.02
CA ASP A 78 -19.82 -13.74 -14.76
C ASP A 78 -19.66 -12.23 -14.63
N MET A 79 -20.68 -11.52 -15.12
CA MET A 79 -20.76 -10.05 -15.03
C MET A 79 -21.31 -9.57 -13.68
N SER A 80 -21.67 -10.49 -12.76
CA SER A 80 -22.16 -10.13 -11.44
C SER A 80 -21.02 -9.84 -10.44
N THR A 81 -19.82 -10.34 -10.74
CA THR A 81 -18.64 -10.12 -9.91
C THR A 81 -17.64 -9.16 -10.56
N ILE A 82 -17.08 -8.29 -9.73
CA ILE A 82 -16.02 -7.36 -10.08
C ILE A 82 -14.71 -7.96 -9.58
N LEU A 83 -13.76 -8.22 -10.47
CA LEU A 83 -12.41 -8.59 -10.07
C LEU A 83 -11.52 -7.35 -10.00
N ALA A 84 -10.62 -7.30 -9.03
CA ALA A 84 -9.62 -6.27 -8.91
C ALA A 84 -8.25 -6.88 -8.67
N GLN A 85 -7.29 -6.55 -9.53
CA GLN A 85 -5.89 -6.73 -9.20
C GLN A 85 -5.48 -5.66 -8.20
N VAL A 86 -4.92 -6.08 -7.07
CA VAL A 86 -4.60 -5.21 -5.94
C VAL A 86 -3.15 -4.74 -6.03
N TYR A 87 -2.96 -3.44 -5.93
CA TYR A 87 -1.66 -2.78 -5.93
C TYR A 87 -1.48 -1.93 -4.68
N ARG A 88 -0.22 -1.82 -4.26
CA ARG A 88 0.24 -0.83 -3.30
C ARG A 88 1.09 0.20 -4.04
N CYS A 89 0.62 1.43 -4.08
CA CYS A 89 1.32 2.51 -4.75
C CYS A 89 2.18 3.32 -3.75
N PRO A 90 3.33 3.84 -4.21
CA PRO A 90 4.06 4.83 -3.42
C PRO A 90 3.17 6.06 -3.17
N PRO A 91 3.29 6.70 -2.00
CA PRO A 91 2.57 7.94 -1.75
C PRO A 91 3.00 9.02 -2.76
N PRO A 92 2.07 9.90 -3.17
CA PRO A 92 2.38 10.99 -4.08
C PRO A 92 3.50 11.85 -3.50
N GLY A 93 4.58 12.03 -4.28
CA GLY A 93 5.75 12.80 -3.88
C GLY A 93 6.98 11.98 -3.44
N SER A 94 6.90 10.65 -3.34
CA SER A 94 8.10 9.83 -3.05
C SER A 94 9.02 9.60 -4.27
N SER A 95 8.55 9.94 -5.47
CA SER A 95 9.35 9.92 -6.70
C SER A 95 10.04 11.27 -6.92
N SER A 96 11.00 11.62 -6.08
CA SER A 96 12.00 12.62 -6.46
C SER A 96 13.37 11.98 -6.31
N PRO A 97 14.05 11.61 -7.41
CA PRO A 97 15.49 11.41 -7.37
C PRO A 97 16.06 12.73 -6.85
N ARG A 98 16.61 12.73 -5.64
CA ARG A 98 17.32 13.91 -5.13
C ARG A 98 18.39 14.25 -6.19
N PRO A 99 18.41 15.47 -6.75
CA PRO A 99 19.49 15.85 -7.65
C PRO A 99 20.80 15.68 -6.89
N THR A 100 21.71 14.86 -7.41
CA THR A 100 23.07 14.80 -6.88
C THR A 100 23.68 16.19 -7.02
N PRO A 101 24.28 16.78 -5.96
CA PRO A 101 24.96 18.06 -6.09
C PRO A 101 26.02 17.97 -7.19
N PRO A 102 26.18 19.01 -8.02
CA PRO A 102 27.20 19.01 -9.06
C PRO A 102 28.57 18.86 -8.39
N THR A 103 29.32 17.82 -8.79
CA THR A 103 30.74 17.68 -8.44
C THR A 103 31.46 18.93 -8.97
N ALA A 104 31.92 19.79 -8.06
CA ALA A 104 32.71 20.96 -8.44
C ALA A 104 33.94 20.50 -9.26
N ALA A 105 34.10 21.04 -10.47
CA ALA A 105 35.26 20.75 -11.30
C ALA A 105 36.54 21.21 -10.56
N PRO A 106 37.63 20.42 -10.60
CA PRO A 106 38.89 20.82 -9.98
C PRO A 106 39.41 22.13 -10.61
N PRO A 107 40.04 23.02 -9.83
CA PRO A 107 40.56 24.30 -10.31
C PRO A 107 41.60 24.08 -11.42
N ALA A 108 41.55 24.92 -12.45
CA ALA A 108 42.48 24.85 -13.58
C ALA A 108 43.94 25.09 -13.12
N PRO A 109 44.92 24.40 -13.74
CA PRO A 109 46.33 24.60 -13.42
C PRO A 109 46.80 26.01 -13.83
N PRO A 110 47.77 26.61 -13.09
CA PRO A 110 48.28 27.94 -13.39
C PRO A 110 49.03 28.00 -14.73
N PRO A 111 48.99 29.15 -15.44
CA PRO A 111 49.69 29.31 -16.71
C PRO A 111 51.22 29.24 -16.55
N PRO A 112 51.94 28.71 -17.54
CA PRO A 112 53.40 28.62 -17.49
C PRO A 112 54.06 30.02 -17.52
N PRO A 113 55.21 30.20 -16.85
CA PRO A 113 55.96 31.44 -16.89
C PRO A 113 56.37 31.77 -18.33
N GLY A 114 55.98 32.95 -18.82
CA GLY A 114 56.37 33.46 -20.12
C GLY A 114 57.89 33.56 -20.23
N LYS A 115 58.47 32.94 -21.25
CA LYS A 115 59.88 33.13 -21.60
C LYS A 115 60.03 34.49 -22.26
N ARG A 116 60.89 35.32 -21.67
CA ARG A 116 61.33 36.60 -22.22
C ARG A 116 62.53 36.39 -23.13
#